data_AF-A0A382TUB1-F1
#
_entry.id   AF-A0A382TUB1-F1
#
_cell.length_a   1.000
_cell.length_b   1.000
_cell.length_c   1.000
_cell.angle_alpha   90.00
_cell.angle_beta   90.00
_cell.angle_gamma   90.00
#
_symmetry.space_group_name_H-M   'P 1'
#
loop_
_entity.id
_entity.type
_entity.pdbx_description
1 polymer ?
#
loop_
_entity_poly.entity_id
_entity_poly.type
_entity_poly.pdbx_seq_one_letter_code
_entity_poly.pdbx_strand_id
1 'polypeptide(L)'
;CKKSLLEHQKWINHEAIHLPLIRIPQDLKLIDKGFPYLIGKNYLPDHIYELAEKELFSTQNNLFDLCLPIYLIENDEPIWLDRDDTLEVVRWTISHIDNKPMNQVSTSSVLSHFYESISSLENYSKTKGLIPGNVKKKITLTTFPINYQAGSVVHLFDYQPKNIHSDILYYVQQQENADNLFSLTSQKIDLVNARNIIPGHSVQIAHAQKNPYSIRYIFPDPINEAGWQIYALQMIINEGFGGSEGIYHILSLKEQVRVACQTFIEGKYYAGKMNRKEAINYLRKKAFINIAEAENFIV
;
A
#
# COMPACT_ATOMS: atom_id res chain seq x y z
N CYS A 1 18.86 14.43 27.44
CA CYS A 1 18.56 13.76 26.15
C CYS A 1 19.74 13.79 25.17
N LYS A 2 20.18 14.96 24.66
CA LYS A 2 21.28 15.05 23.67
C LYS A 2 22.58 14.36 24.10
N LYS A 3 23.06 14.58 25.33
CA LYS A 3 24.28 13.95 25.85
C LYS A 3 24.19 12.41 25.82
N SER A 4 23.10 11.86 26.33
CA SER A 4 22.84 10.42 26.35
C SER A 4 22.75 9.81 24.94
N LEU A 5 22.14 10.52 23.99
CA LEU A 5 22.10 10.07 22.59
C LEU A 5 23.49 10.07 21.94
N LEU A 6 24.31 11.09 22.20
CA LEU A 6 25.69 11.15 21.71
C LEU A 6 26.57 10.09 22.36
N GLU A 7 26.38 9.80 23.64
CA GLU A 7 27.05 8.69 24.34
C GLU A 7 26.64 7.35 23.74
N HIS A 8 25.35 7.14 23.48
CA HIS A 8 24.86 5.92 22.82
C HIS A 8 25.38 5.79 21.38
N GLN A 9 25.41 6.86 20.61
CA GLN A 9 25.99 6.86 19.26
C GLN A 9 27.48 6.52 19.30
N LYS A 10 28.24 7.09 20.25
CA LYS A 10 29.64 6.73 20.46
C LYS A 10 29.80 5.25 20.77
N TRP A 11 28.98 4.73 21.68
CA TRP A 11 28.96 3.31 22.03
C TRP A 11 28.66 2.41 20.83
N ILE A 12 27.64 2.73 20.02
CA ILE A 12 27.34 2.00 18.78
C ILE A 12 28.56 1.99 17.85
N ASN A 13 29.13 3.16 17.59
CA ASN A 13 30.18 3.32 16.57
C ASN A 13 31.55 2.79 16.99
N HIS A 14 31.84 2.65 18.28
CA HIS A 14 33.17 2.26 18.77
C HIS A 14 33.19 0.94 19.52
N GLU A 15 32.09 0.56 20.19
CA GLU A 15 32.04 -0.66 21.00
C GLU A 15 31.17 -1.71 20.31
N ALA A 16 29.96 -1.35 19.88
CA ALA A 16 29.01 -2.30 19.32
C ALA A 16 29.48 -2.92 17.99
N ILE A 17 30.19 -2.16 17.15
CA ILE A 17 30.76 -2.66 15.87
C ILE A 17 31.77 -3.80 16.05
N HIS A 18 32.36 -3.93 17.24
CA HIS A 18 33.34 -4.97 17.57
C HIS A 18 32.70 -6.16 18.29
N LEU A 19 31.42 -6.06 18.67
CA LEU A 19 30.71 -7.18 19.27
C LEU A 19 30.58 -8.31 18.24
N PRO A 20 30.70 -9.58 18.69
CA PRO A 20 30.51 -10.71 17.81
C PRO A 20 29.08 -10.66 17.25
N LEU A 21 28.97 -10.51 15.93
CA LEU A 21 27.70 -10.58 15.24
C LEU A 21 27.21 -12.02 15.29
N ILE A 22 26.16 -12.27 16.07
CA ILE A 22 25.32 -13.44 15.86
C ILE A 22 24.54 -13.15 14.57
N ARG A 23 24.97 -13.75 13.46
CA ARG A 23 24.08 -13.88 12.31
C ARG A 23 22.91 -14.72 12.81
N ILE A 24 21.74 -14.12 13.03
CA ILE A 24 20.51 -14.83 13.37
C ILE A 24 20.43 -15.98 12.37
N PRO A 25 20.66 -17.23 12.81
CA PRO A 25 21.00 -18.22 11.83
C PRO A 25 19.73 -18.55 11.06
N GLN A 26 19.89 -18.62 9.74
CA GLN A 26 18.80 -18.74 8.77
C GLN A 26 17.98 -20.02 8.99
N ASP A 27 18.57 -20.98 9.71
CA ASP A 27 18.01 -22.23 10.20
C ASP A 27 17.05 -22.09 11.40
N LEU A 28 16.99 -20.93 12.07
CA LEU A 28 16.03 -20.69 13.16
C LEU A 28 14.58 -20.79 12.67
N LYS A 29 14.38 -20.71 11.35
CA LYS A 29 13.07 -20.76 10.68
C LYS A 29 12.08 -19.86 11.42
N LEU A 30 12.51 -18.62 11.70
CA LEU A 30 11.71 -17.65 12.46
C LEU A 30 10.40 -17.33 11.75
N ILE A 31 10.36 -17.48 10.42
CA ILE A 31 9.11 -17.43 9.65
C ILE A 31 8.16 -18.52 10.13
N ASP A 32 8.55 -19.80 10.08
CA ASP A 32 7.68 -20.92 10.49
C ASP A 32 7.18 -20.80 11.95
N LYS A 33 8.04 -20.27 12.84
CA LYS A 33 7.69 -20.07 14.26
C LYS A 33 6.88 -18.81 14.51
N GLY A 34 7.14 -17.73 13.78
CA GLY A 34 6.53 -16.41 13.98
C GLY A 34 5.21 -16.25 13.23
N PHE A 35 5.08 -16.89 12.07
CA PHE A 35 3.90 -16.83 11.22
C PHE A 35 2.60 -17.18 11.96
N PRO A 36 2.52 -18.22 12.81
CA PRO A 36 1.29 -18.53 13.54
C PRO A 36 0.91 -17.49 14.60
N TYR A 37 1.84 -16.66 15.07
CA TYR A 37 1.57 -15.58 16.03
C TYR A 37 1.11 -14.29 15.34
N LEU A 38 1.55 -14.04 14.11
CA LEU A 38 1.19 -12.85 13.33
C LEU A 38 -0.01 -13.07 12.42
N ILE A 39 -0.04 -14.22 11.74
CA ILE A 39 -1.02 -14.60 10.70
C ILE A 39 -1.99 -15.69 11.21
N GLY A 40 -1.81 -16.17 12.44
CA GLY A 40 -2.67 -17.18 13.04
C GLY A 40 -2.36 -18.62 12.59
N LYS A 41 -2.96 -19.58 13.28
CA LYS A 41 -2.65 -21.02 13.14
C LYS A 41 -3.40 -21.72 12.02
N ASN A 42 -4.29 -21.02 11.32
CA ASN A 42 -5.18 -21.61 10.31
C ASN A 42 -4.51 -21.74 8.93
N TYR A 43 -3.33 -21.13 8.74
CA TYR A 43 -2.65 -21.07 7.45
C TYR A 43 -1.24 -21.63 7.56
N LEU A 44 -0.82 -22.36 6.53
CA LEU A 44 0.56 -22.82 6.37
C LEU A 44 1.31 -21.82 5.48
N PRO A 45 2.49 -21.31 5.89
CA PRO A 45 3.24 -20.30 5.14
C PRO A 45 3.50 -20.71 3.68
N ASP A 46 3.93 -21.96 3.45
CA ASP A 46 4.27 -22.45 2.11
C ASP A 46 3.06 -22.40 1.16
N HIS A 47 1.86 -22.78 1.64
CA HIS A 47 0.63 -22.69 0.83
C HIS A 47 0.24 -21.24 0.52
N ILE A 48 0.51 -20.30 1.43
CA ILE A 48 0.27 -18.87 1.18
C ILE A 48 1.23 -18.33 0.13
N TYR A 49 2.50 -18.75 0.16
CA TYR A 49 3.48 -18.34 -0.85
C TYR A 49 3.16 -18.92 -2.24
N GLU A 50 2.74 -20.19 -2.31
CA GLU A 50 2.28 -20.81 -3.56
C GLU A 50 1.02 -20.13 -4.11
N LEU A 51 0.07 -19.79 -3.24
CA LEU A 51 -1.11 -19.03 -3.63
C LEU A 51 -0.74 -17.66 -4.19
N ALA A 52 0.16 -16.93 -3.52
CA ALA A 52 0.61 -15.62 -3.98
C ALA A 52 1.28 -15.68 -5.36
N GLU A 53 2.09 -16.70 -5.63
CA GLU A 53 2.70 -16.90 -6.94
C GLU A 53 1.65 -17.19 -8.02
N LYS A 54 0.65 -18.04 -7.72
CA LYS A 54 -0.45 -18.33 -8.65
C LYS A 54 -1.29 -17.07 -8.95
N GLU A 55 -1.66 -16.32 -7.92
CA GLU A 55 -2.44 -15.09 -8.04
C GLU A 55 -1.67 -14.01 -8.80
N LEU A 56 -0.34 -13.93 -8.62
CA LEU A 56 0.50 -12.98 -9.35
C LEU A 56 0.37 -13.14 -10.86
N PHE A 57 0.48 -14.37 -11.37
CA PHE A 57 0.39 -14.63 -12.81
C PHE A 57 -0.99 -14.27 -13.37
N SER A 58 -2.05 -14.70 -12.68
CA SER A 58 -3.44 -14.41 -13.05
C SER A 58 -3.72 -12.90 -13.07
N THR A 59 -3.33 -12.19 -12.01
CA THR A 59 -3.54 -10.75 -11.88
C THR A 59 -2.77 -9.95 -12.93
N GLN A 60 -1.54 -10.36 -13.25
CA GLN A 60 -0.74 -9.74 -14.32
C GLN A 60 -1.35 -9.97 -15.71
N ASN A 61 -1.99 -11.12 -15.96
CA ASN A 61 -2.71 -11.35 -17.22
C ASN A 61 -3.94 -10.45 -17.33
N ASN A 62 -4.73 -10.34 -16.26
CA ASN A 62 -5.87 -9.44 -16.22
C ASN A 62 -5.45 -7.97 -16.40
N LEU A 63 -4.31 -7.58 -15.83
CA LEU A 63 -3.71 -6.26 -16.07
C LEU A 63 -3.36 -6.06 -17.54
N PHE A 64 -2.72 -7.04 -18.16
CA PHE A 64 -2.37 -6.97 -19.57
C PHE A 64 -3.61 -6.79 -20.45
N ASP A 65 -4.67 -7.56 -20.21
CA ASP A 65 -5.91 -7.46 -20.98
C ASP A 65 -6.55 -6.07 -20.90
N LEU A 66 -6.48 -5.40 -19.74
CA LEU A 66 -6.95 -4.03 -19.56
C LEU A 66 -6.00 -2.98 -20.16
N CYS A 67 -4.69 -3.22 -20.08
CA CYS A 67 -3.66 -2.30 -20.56
C CYS A 67 -3.49 -2.32 -22.08
N LEU A 68 -3.74 -3.47 -22.72
CA LEU A 68 -3.48 -3.70 -24.13
C LEU A 68 -4.26 -2.76 -25.06
N PRO A 69 -5.59 -2.54 -24.90
CA PRO A 69 -6.32 -1.60 -25.74
C PRO A 69 -5.80 -0.16 -25.63
N ILE A 70 -5.37 0.26 -24.44
CA ILE A 70 -4.80 1.60 -24.21
C ILE A 70 -3.44 1.70 -24.91
N TYR A 71 -2.60 0.67 -24.78
CA TYR A 71 -1.29 0.62 -25.40
C TYR A 71 -1.39 0.70 -26.93
N LEU A 72 -2.29 -0.08 -27.55
CA LEU A 72 -2.47 -0.13 -29.01
C LEU A 72 -3.06 1.15 -29.62
N ILE A 73 -3.69 2.02 -28.84
CA ILE A 73 -4.15 3.33 -29.32
C ILE A 73 -2.98 4.30 -29.49
N GLU A 74 -1.95 4.16 -28.65
CA GLU A 74 -0.86 5.13 -28.51
C GLU A 74 0.46 4.63 -29.13
N ASN A 75 0.53 3.34 -29.50
CA ASN A 75 1.73 2.71 -30.04
C ASN A 75 1.38 1.80 -31.22
N ASP A 76 2.20 1.86 -32.27
CA ASP A 76 2.07 1.06 -33.50
C ASP A 76 3.01 -0.17 -33.51
N GLU A 77 3.74 -0.43 -32.42
CA GLU A 77 4.72 -1.51 -32.36
C GLU A 77 4.08 -2.91 -32.26
N PRO A 78 4.63 -3.92 -32.95
CA PRO A 78 4.17 -5.30 -32.83
C PRO A 78 4.50 -5.85 -31.44
N ILE A 79 3.52 -6.47 -30.79
CA ILE A 79 3.65 -7.08 -29.47
C ILE A 79 3.90 -8.58 -29.65
N TRP A 80 5.01 -9.11 -29.10
CA TRP A 80 5.21 -10.56 -29.07
C TRP A 80 4.52 -11.18 -27.86
N LEU A 81 4.15 -12.46 -27.99
CA LEU A 81 3.32 -13.18 -27.00
C LEU A 81 4.14 -13.77 -25.83
N ASP A 82 5.34 -13.23 -25.57
CA ASP A 82 6.14 -13.68 -24.44
C ASP A 82 5.80 -12.94 -23.15
N ARG A 83 6.33 -13.45 -22.03
CA ARG A 83 6.01 -12.91 -20.71
C ARG A 83 6.63 -11.54 -20.48
N ASP A 84 7.81 -11.28 -21.03
CA ASP A 84 8.50 -10.02 -20.78
C ASP A 84 7.81 -8.87 -21.54
N ASP A 85 7.35 -9.12 -22.77
CA ASP A 85 6.56 -8.17 -23.55
C ASP A 85 5.20 -7.88 -22.89
N THR A 86 4.53 -8.91 -22.37
CA THR A 86 3.29 -8.76 -21.58
C THR A 86 3.48 -7.77 -20.42
N LEU A 87 4.60 -7.91 -19.69
CA LEU A 87 4.89 -7.05 -18.55
C LEU A 87 5.31 -5.63 -18.98
N GLU A 88 5.94 -5.50 -20.14
CA GLU A 88 6.36 -4.19 -20.65
C GLU A 88 5.17 -3.36 -21.13
N VAL A 89 4.18 -3.97 -21.78
CA VAL A 89 2.89 -3.31 -22.11
C VAL A 89 2.23 -2.77 -20.84
N VAL A 90 2.18 -3.56 -19.77
CA VAL A 90 1.60 -3.12 -18.49
C VAL A 90 2.42 -1.98 -17.88
N ARG A 91 3.75 -2.08 -17.88
CA ARG A 91 4.66 -1.04 -17.36
C ARG A 91 4.47 0.27 -18.12
N TRP A 92 4.43 0.19 -19.45
CA TRP A 92 4.22 1.34 -20.32
C TRP A 92 2.87 2.00 -20.02
N THR A 93 1.79 1.23 -19.96
CA THR A 93 0.44 1.79 -19.73
C THR A 93 0.33 2.44 -18.36
N ILE A 94 0.88 1.83 -17.29
CA ILE A 94 0.92 2.44 -15.96
C ILE A 94 1.71 3.75 -16.00
N SER A 95 2.89 3.75 -16.65
CA SER A 95 3.70 4.97 -16.81
C SER A 95 2.95 6.05 -17.60
N HIS A 96 2.25 5.67 -18.66
CA HIS A 96 1.47 6.57 -19.49
C HIS A 96 0.32 7.19 -18.67
N ILE A 97 -0.45 6.38 -17.92
CA ILE A 97 -1.49 6.87 -16.99
C ILE A 97 -0.89 7.83 -15.97
N ASP A 98 0.24 7.46 -15.37
CA ASP A 98 0.90 8.25 -14.32
C ASP A 98 1.44 9.59 -14.83
N ASN A 99 1.78 9.69 -16.11
CA ASN A 99 2.37 10.89 -16.71
C ASN A 99 1.36 11.79 -17.46
N LYS A 100 0.08 11.39 -17.57
CA LYS A 100 -0.94 12.24 -18.21
C LYS A 100 -1.11 13.55 -17.43
N PRO A 101 -1.01 14.74 -18.06
CA PRO A 101 -1.12 16.03 -17.37
C PRO A 101 -2.44 16.19 -16.58
N MET A 102 -3.55 15.68 -17.10
CA MET A 102 -4.86 15.73 -16.44
C MET A 102 -4.96 14.89 -15.15
N ASN A 103 -4.04 13.94 -14.96
CA ASN A 103 -3.99 13.08 -13.78
C ASN A 103 -3.08 13.66 -12.68
N GLN A 104 -2.26 14.66 -13.01
CA GLN A 104 -1.32 15.28 -12.07
C GLN A 104 -2.04 16.15 -11.06
N VAL A 105 -1.55 16.16 -9.82
CA VAL A 105 -2.07 16.99 -8.73
C VAL A 105 -1.02 18.01 -8.33
N SER A 106 -1.40 19.29 -8.24
CA SER A 106 -0.51 20.34 -7.75
C SER A 106 -0.29 20.21 -6.24
N THR A 107 0.95 20.44 -5.78
CA THR A 107 1.28 20.44 -4.33
C THR A 107 0.49 21.50 -3.57
N SER A 108 0.14 22.62 -4.21
CA SER A 108 -0.63 23.71 -3.59
C SER A 108 -2.11 23.38 -3.37
N SER A 109 -2.68 22.44 -4.13
CA SER A 109 -4.08 22.03 -4.05
C SER A 109 -4.25 20.59 -3.55
N VAL A 110 -3.18 19.96 -3.04
CA VAL A 110 -3.22 18.55 -2.64
C VAL A 110 -4.28 18.29 -1.57
N LEU A 111 -4.39 19.14 -0.54
CA LEU A 111 -5.38 18.93 0.52
C LEU A 111 -6.82 19.02 0.01
N SER A 112 -7.11 19.93 -0.94
CA SER A 112 -8.45 20.03 -1.52
C SER A 112 -8.78 18.80 -2.36
N HIS A 113 -7.83 18.29 -3.14
CA HIS A 113 -8.01 17.05 -3.89
C HIS A 113 -8.30 15.85 -2.97
N PHE A 114 -7.61 15.74 -1.83
CA PHE A 114 -7.93 14.70 -0.84
C PHE A 114 -9.33 14.85 -0.26
N TYR A 115 -9.79 16.07 0.04
CA TYR A 115 -11.17 16.29 0.52
C TYR A 115 -12.22 15.97 -0.54
N GLU A 116 -11.99 16.37 -1.80
CA GLU A 116 -12.88 16.08 -2.92
C GLU A 116 -12.99 14.58 -3.17
N SER A 117 -11.85 13.88 -3.16
CA SER A 117 -11.77 12.42 -3.24
C SER A 117 -12.58 11.74 -2.13
N ILE A 118 -12.36 12.11 -0.87
CA ILE A 118 -13.12 11.55 0.28
C ILE A 118 -14.62 11.81 0.09
N SER A 119 -15.01 13.03 -0.29
CA SER A 119 -16.42 13.40 -0.49
C SER A 119 -17.08 12.60 -1.62
N SER A 120 -16.35 12.35 -2.71
CA SER A 120 -16.79 11.52 -3.82
C SER A 120 -17.01 10.07 -3.39
N LEU A 121 -16.04 9.49 -2.66
CA LEU A 121 -16.12 8.14 -2.12
C LEU A 121 -17.27 7.98 -1.11
N GLU A 122 -17.50 8.98 -0.25
CA GLU A 122 -18.64 9.00 0.68
C GLU A 122 -19.97 9.00 -0.05
N ASN A 123 -20.14 9.88 -1.03
CA ASN A 123 -21.36 9.98 -1.84
C ASN A 123 -21.63 8.69 -2.61
N TYR A 124 -20.58 8.10 -3.21
CA TYR A 124 -20.69 6.85 -3.93
C TYR A 124 -21.08 5.69 -2.99
N SER A 125 -20.36 5.54 -1.88
CA SER A 125 -20.62 4.50 -0.88
C SER A 125 -22.03 4.59 -0.32
N LYS A 126 -22.53 5.81 -0.09
CA LYS A 126 -23.91 6.05 0.36
C LYS A 126 -24.93 5.68 -0.71
N THR A 127 -24.71 6.09 -1.96
CA THR A 127 -25.63 5.84 -3.09
C THR A 127 -25.78 4.36 -3.38
N LYS A 128 -24.69 3.60 -3.28
CA LYS A 128 -24.64 2.15 -3.48
C LYS A 128 -24.98 1.34 -2.22
N GLY A 129 -25.11 1.98 -1.05
CA GLY A 129 -25.39 1.30 0.21
C GLY A 129 -24.25 0.41 0.71
N LEU A 130 -22.99 0.74 0.39
CA LEU A 130 -21.82 -0.10 0.68
C LEU A 130 -21.46 -0.15 2.16
N ILE A 131 -21.73 0.95 2.89
CA ILE A 131 -21.37 1.10 4.31
C ILE A 131 -22.59 1.52 5.13
N PRO A 132 -22.83 0.92 6.31
CA PRO A 132 -23.90 1.36 7.20
C PRO A 132 -23.69 2.82 7.63
N GLY A 133 -24.72 3.67 7.45
CA GLY A 133 -24.60 5.11 7.70
C GLY A 133 -24.24 5.54 9.13
N ASN A 134 -24.33 4.63 10.10
CA ASN A 134 -23.93 4.85 11.49
C ASN A 134 -22.49 4.39 11.80
N VAL A 135 -21.70 4.00 10.80
CA VAL A 135 -20.29 3.59 10.94
C VAL A 135 -19.42 4.62 10.22
N LYS A 136 -19.14 5.74 10.90
CA LYS A 136 -18.26 6.77 10.35
C LYS A 136 -17.46 7.47 11.44
N LYS A 137 -16.29 7.94 11.04
CA LYS A 137 -15.40 8.80 11.83
C LYS A 137 -15.24 10.12 11.11
N LYS A 138 -15.13 11.21 11.88
CA LYS A 138 -14.76 12.49 11.29
C LYS A 138 -13.27 12.46 10.97
N ILE A 139 -12.90 12.87 9.76
CA ILE A 139 -11.52 12.93 9.30
C ILE A 139 -11.07 14.39 9.28
N THR A 140 -9.87 14.64 9.81
CA THR A 140 -9.20 15.93 9.72
C THR A 140 -7.93 15.77 8.91
N LEU A 141 -7.95 16.30 7.69
CA LEU A 141 -6.76 16.36 6.84
C LEU A 141 -5.81 17.45 7.31
N THR A 142 -4.53 17.14 7.35
CA THR A 142 -3.47 18.08 7.70
C THR A 142 -2.16 17.68 7.04
N THR A 143 -1.14 18.54 7.08
CA THR A 143 0.19 18.22 6.58
C THR A 143 1.06 17.65 7.68
N PHE A 144 2.05 16.83 7.32
CA PHE A 144 3.05 16.38 8.29
C PHE A 144 3.79 17.57 8.92
N PRO A 145 4.17 17.47 10.21
CA PRO A 145 5.08 18.43 10.80
C PRO A 145 6.39 18.52 10.00
N ILE A 146 6.95 19.72 9.83
CA ILE A 146 8.13 20.00 8.99
C ILE A 146 9.33 19.09 9.33
N ASN A 147 9.49 18.72 10.61
CA ASN A 147 10.61 17.90 11.08
C ASN A 147 10.32 16.39 11.06
N TYR A 148 9.20 15.96 10.47
CA TYR A 148 8.81 14.56 10.40
C TYR A 148 9.08 13.99 9.02
N GLN A 149 10.04 13.07 8.93
CA GLN A 149 10.28 12.28 7.73
C GLN A 149 9.41 11.03 7.79
N ALA A 150 8.28 11.08 7.09
CA ALA A 150 7.42 9.91 6.91
C ALA A 150 8.04 8.95 5.87
N GLY A 151 7.94 7.65 6.12
CA GLY A 151 8.24 6.62 5.12
C GLY A 151 7.16 6.49 4.03
N SER A 152 6.07 7.26 4.13
CA SER A 152 4.95 7.27 3.20
C SER A 152 4.49 8.70 2.91
N VAL A 153 3.92 8.90 1.72
CA VAL A 153 3.39 10.20 1.27
C VAL A 153 2.12 10.62 2.01
N VAL A 154 1.46 9.65 2.65
CA VAL A 154 0.21 9.81 3.39
C VAL A 154 0.24 8.89 4.60
N HIS A 155 -0.26 9.33 5.75
CA HIS A 155 -0.37 8.52 6.96
C HIS A 155 -1.66 8.81 7.72
N LEU A 156 -2.42 7.77 8.03
CA LEU A 156 -3.57 7.88 8.92
C LEU A 156 -3.08 7.70 10.35
N PHE A 157 -3.20 8.76 11.15
CA PHE A 157 -2.96 8.70 12.58
C PHE A 157 -4.29 8.47 13.31
N ASP A 158 -4.46 7.22 13.73
CA ASP A 158 -5.69 6.68 14.27
C ASP A 158 -5.54 6.21 15.73
N TYR A 159 -4.41 6.50 16.39
CA TYR A 159 -4.13 6.07 17.76
C TYR A 159 -5.00 6.79 18.82
N GLN A 160 -6.06 6.09 19.20
CA GLN A 160 -6.92 6.07 20.40
C GLN A 160 -7.45 7.37 20.99
N PRO A 161 -8.72 7.67 20.67
CA PRO A 161 -9.67 7.98 21.75
C PRO A 161 -10.71 6.87 21.93
N LYS A 162 -10.97 6.48 23.19
CA LYS A 162 -12.19 5.76 23.61
C LYS A 162 -13.47 6.43 23.07
N ASN A 163 -13.36 7.70 22.71
CA ASN A 163 -14.45 8.50 22.18
C ASN A 163 -14.64 8.21 20.69
N ILE A 164 -15.76 7.57 20.34
CA ILE A 164 -16.18 7.36 18.94
C ILE A 164 -16.25 8.70 18.18
N HIS A 165 -16.52 9.81 18.86
CA HIS A 165 -16.64 11.14 18.27
C HIS A 165 -15.32 11.88 18.05
N SER A 166 -14.17 11.31 18.41
CA SER A 166 -12.90 11.94 18.11
C SER A 166 -12.57 11.85 16.62
N ASP A 167 -11.96 12.92 16.12
CA ASP A 167 -11.48 12.98 14.75
C ASP A 167 -10.25 12.05 14.56
N ILE A 168 -10.16 11.43 13.39
CA ILE A 168 -8.93 10.77 12.93
C ILE A 168 -8.10 11.81 12.18
N LEU A 169 -6.81 11.88 12.48
CA LEU A 169 -5.88 12.79 11.80
C LEU A 169 -5.33 12.09 10.56
N TYR A 170 -5.41 12.77 9.42
CA TYR A 170 -4.93 12.23 8.15
C TYR A 170 -3.86 13.14 7.57
N TYR A 171 -2.62 12.68 7.68
CA TYR A 171 -1.44 13.44 7.31
C TYR A 171 -1.10 13.23 5.84
N VAL A 172 -0.90 14.33 5.12
CA VAL A 172 -0.43 14.36 3.73
C VAL A 172 0.93 15.03 3.68
N GLN A 173 1.88 14.43 2.98
CA GLN A 173 3.24 14.96 2.86
C GLN A 173 3.24 16.29 2.12
N GLN A 174 3.87 17.29 2.74
CA GLN A 174 4.22 18.51 2.03
C GLN A 174 5.44 18.21 1.15
N GLN A 175 5.27 18.31 -0.16
CA GLN A 175 6.32 18.08 -1.13
C GLN A 175 6.67 19.42 -1.79
N GLU A 176 7.97 19.74 -1.80
CA GLU A 176 8.53 20.87 -2.51
C GLU A 176 9.45 20.30 -3.59
N ASN A 177 8.89 20.12 -4.79
CA ASN A 177 9.60 19.59 -5.95
C ASN A 177 9.63 20.66 -7.05
N ALA A 178 10.63 20.60 -7.94
CA ALA A 178 10.83 21.59 -9.00
C ALA A 178 9.59 21.81 -9.89
N ASP A 179 8.79 20.75 -10.08
CA ASP A 179 7.61 20.78 -10.96
C ASP A 179 6.32 21.21 -10.22
N ASN A 180 6.37 21.45 -8.91
CA ASN A 180 5.19 21.71 -8.07
C ASN A 180 4.09 20.63 -8.17
N LEU A 181 4.46 19.40 -8.53
CA LEU A 181 3.57 18.25 -8.62
C LEU A 181 3.70 17.35 -7.39
N PHE A 182 2.55 16.89 -6.90
CA PHE A 182 2.47 15.90 -5.85
C PHE A 182 2.74 14.50 -6.42
N SER A 183 3.41 13.65 -5.63
CA SER A 183 3.84 12.31 -6.05
C SER A 183 2.72 11.33 -6.46
N LEU A 184 1.48 11.56 -6.03
CA LEU A 184 0.34 10.73 -6.41
C LEU A 184 -0.54 11.45 -7.43
N THR A 185 -0.96 10.71 -8.45
CA THR A 185 -2.01 11.15 -9.36
C THR A 185 -3.38 11.16 -8.69
N SER A 186 -4.33 11.88 -9.27
CA SER A 186 -5.71 11.99 -8.76
C SER A 186 -6.35 10.62 -8.49
N GLN A 187 -6.23 9.68 -9.44
CA GLN A 187 -6.79 8.34 -9.28
C GLN A 187 -6.11 7.54 -8.15
N LYS A 188 -4.80 7.72 -7.95
CA LYS A 188 -4.09 7.07 -6.84
C LYS A 188 -4.49 7.66 -5.49
N ILE A 189 -4.78 8.97 -5.41
CA ILE A 189 -5.34 9.59 -4.21
C ILE A 189 -6.68 8.94 -3.86
N ASP A 190 -7.55 8.72 -4.85
CA ASP A 190 -8.83 8.02 -4.65
C ASP A 190 -8.64 6.59 -4.12
N LEU A 191 -7.73 5.81 -4.70
CA LEU A 191 -7.49 4.44 -4.20
C LEU A 191 -6.95 4.44 -2.77
N VAL A 192 -6.03 5.36 -2.45
CA VAL A 192 -5.47 5.50 -1.09
C VAL A 192 -6.56 5.93 -0.10
N ASN A 193 -7.45 6.83 -0.49
CA ASN A 193 -8.58 7.25 0.34
C ASN A 193 -9.66 6.17 0.47
N ALA A 194 -9.92 5.40 -0.58
CA ALA A 194 -10.81 4.23 -0.52
C ALA A 194 -10.29 3.19 0.48
N ARG A 195 -8.97 2.95 0.47
CA ARG A 195 -8.29 2.01 1.38
C ARG A 195 -8.21 2.52 2.82
N ASN A 196 -7.86 3.79 3.02
CA ASN A 196 -7.57 4.32 4.35
C ASN A 196 -8.81 4.90 5.04
N ILE A 197 -9.72 5.51 4.27
CA ILE A 197 -10.83 6.30 4.80
C ILE A 197 -12.14 5.55 4.60
N ILE A 198 -12.71 5.59 3.39
CA ILE A 198 -14.04 5.05 3.13
C ILE A 198 -14.08 4.39 1.75
N PRO A 199 -14.44 3.08 1.65
CA PRO A 199 -14.99 2.22 2.70
C PRO A 199 -13.97 1.53 3.63
N GLY A 200 -12.68 1.84 3.52
CA GLY A 200 -11.60 1.09 4.17
C GLY A 200 -11.39 1.34 5.66
N HIS A 201 -10.14 1.57 6.06
CA HIS A 201 -9.67 1.44 7.45
C HIS A 201 -10.46 2.27 8.47
N SER A 202 -10.79 3.53 8.17
CA SER A 202 -11.54 4.37 9.13
C SER A 202 -12.94 3.81 9.46
N VAL A 203 -13.59 3.13 8.51
CA VAL A 203 -14.87 2.44 8.71
C VAL A 203 -14.68 1.23 9.62
N GLN A 204 -13.62 0.46 9.43
CA GLN A 204 -13.29 -0.69 10.26
C GLN A 204 -13.05 -0.27 11.72
N ILE A 205 -12.28 0.80 11.94
CA ILE A 205 -12.07 1.38 13.28
C ILE A 205 -13.39 1.83 13.88
N ALA A 206 -14.20 2.58 13.12
CA ALA A 206 -15.51 3.06 13.58
C ALA A 206 -16.43 1.89 13.98
N HIS A 207 -16.33 0.76 13.28
CA HIS A 207 -17.08 -0.44 13.61
C HIS A 207 -16.53 -1.13 14.88
N ALA A 208 -15.21 -1.33 14.96
CA ALA A 208 -14.56 -1.99 16.09
C ALA A 208 -14.81 -1.26 17.42
N GLN A 209 -14.81 0.08 17.40
CA GLN A 209 -15.04 0.90 18.59
C GLN A 209 -16.47 0.87 19.14
N LYS A 210 -17.44 0.29 18.42
CA LYS A 210 -18.79 0.02 18.95
C LYS A 210 -18.79 -1.12 19.98
N ASN A 211 -17.74 -1.95 19.98
CA ASN A 211 -17.63 -3.05 20.92
C ASN A 211 -17.28 -2.54 22.33
N PRO A 212 -17.91 -3.03 23.41
CA PRO A 212 -17.64 -2.58 24.77
C PRO A 212 -16.21 -2.92 25.24
N TYR A 213 -15.53 -3.89 24.62
CA TYR A 213 -14.20 -4.32 25.03
C TYR A 213 -13.11 -3.60 24.24
N SER A 214 -12.41 -2.66 24.89
CA SER A 214 -11.34 -1.86 24.27
C SER A 214 -10.18 -2.70 23.73
N ILE A 215 -9.98 -3.92 24.26
CA ILE A 215 -8.92 -4.84 23.81
C ILE A 215 -8.96 -5.10 22.31
N ARG A 216 -10.16 -5.15 21.69
CA ARG A 216 -10.34 -5.42 20.25
C ARG A 216 -9.80 -4.32 19.35
N TYR A 217 -9.70 -3.09 19.86
CA TYR A 217 -9.17 -1.96 19.12
C TYR A 217 -7.76 -1.55 19.60
N ILE A 218 -7.37 -1.88 20.84
CA ILE A 218 -5.97 -1.73 21.29
C ILE A 218 -5.07 -2.76 20.59
N PHE A 219 -5.58 -3.98 20.36
CA PHE A 219 -4.85 -5.05 19.70
C PHE A 219 -5.66 -5.54 18.50
N PRO A 220 -5.71 -4.74 17.41
CA PRO A 220 -6.37 -5.20 16.19
C PRO A 220 -5.66 -6.44 15.65
N ASP A 221 -6.44 -7.33 15.03
CA ASP A 221 -5.88 -8.43 14.26
C ASP A 221 -5.30 -7.87 12.96
N PRO A 222 -3.97 -7.92 12.75
CA PRO A 222 -3.32 -7.29 11.59
C PRO A 222 -3.78 -7.88 10.26
N ILE A 223 -4.21 -9.15 10.25
CA ILE A 223 -4.74 -9.81 9.04
C ILE A 223 -6.08 -9.20 8.66
N ASN A 224 -6.98 -9.08 9.64
CA ASN A 224 -8.29 -8.48 9.42
C ASN A 224 -8.15 -7.01 9.02
N GLU A 225 -7.21 -6.27 9.61
CA GLU A 225 -6.91 -4.88 9.26
C GLU A 225 -6.46 -4.73 7.80
N ALA A 226 -5.36 -5.41 7.43
CA ALA A 226 -4.82 -5.34 6.07
C ALA A 226 -5.78 -5.96 5.04
N GLY A 227 -6.44 -7.06 5.39
CA GLY A 227 -7.41 -7.74 4.54
C GLY A 227 -8.64 -6.87 4.26
N TRP A 228 -9.17 -6.16 5.26
CA TRP A 228 -10.28 -5.23 5.07
C TRP A 228 -9.91 -4.09 4.12
N GLN A 229 -8.72 -3.51 4.27
CA GLN A 229 -8.23 -2.45 3.40
C GLN A 229 -8.20 -2.86 1.92
N ILE A 230 -7.68 -4.07 1.63
CA ILE A 230 -7.61 -4.62 0.28
C ILE A 230 -9.02 -4.94 -0.25
N TYR A 231 -9.83 -5.62 0.57
CA TYR A 231 -11.21 -5.98 0.22
C TYR A 231 -12.07 -4.74 -0.08
N ALA A 232 -12.01 -3.72 0.79
CA ALA A 232 -12.80 -2.51 0.67
C ALA A 232 -12.48 -1.76 -0.63
N LEU A 233 -11.19 -1.69 -0.99
CA LEU A 233 -10.73 -1.13 -2.26
C LEU A 233 -11.28 -1.93 -3.45
N GLN A 234 -11.14 -3.25 -3.45
CA GLN A 234 -11.66 -4.10 -4.53
C GLN A 234 -13.18 -3.97 -4.68
N MET A 235 -13.90 -4.00 -3.56
CA MET A 235 -15.35 -3.92 -3.52
C MET A 235 -15.88 -2.63 -4.15
N ILE A 236 -15.33 -1.47 -3.78
CA ILE A 236 -15.82 -0.20 -4.34
C ILE A 236 -15.50 -0.06 -5.83
N ILE A 237 -14.36 -0.57 -6.29
CA ILE A 237 -13.99 -0.57 -7.71
C ILE A 237 -14.90 -1.52 -8.51
N ASN A 238 -15.16 -2.73 -8.01
CA ASN A 238 -16.05 -3.71 -8.64
C ASN A 238 -17.50 -3.22 -8.72
N GLU A 239 -17.93 -2.36 -7.79
CA GLU A 239 -19.24 -1.72 -7.83
C GLU A 239 -19.36 -0.63 -8.91
N GLY A 240 -18.23 -0.20 -9.47
CA GLY A 240 -18.12 0.74 -10.59
C GLY A 240 -17.61 2.13 -10.22
N PHE A 241 -16.97 2.32 -9.06
CA PHE A 241 -16.34 3.60 -8.75
C PHE A 241 -15.20 3.89 -9.73
N GLY A 242 -15.11 5.15 -10.19
CA GLY A 242 -14.14 5.55 -11.21
C GLY A 242 -14.54 5.21 -12.66
N GLY A 243 -15.73 4.66 -12.87
CA GLY A 243 -16.31 4.45 -14.21
C GLY A 243 -15.73 3.24 -14.97
N SER A 244 -16.12 3.13 -16.24
CA SER A 244 -15.81 1.97 -17.10
C SER A 244 -14.50 2.10 -17.88
N GLU A 245 -13.75 3.20 -17.72
CA GLU A 245 -12.51 3.47 -18.48
C GLU A 245 -11.34 2.55 -18.05
N GLY A 246 -11.54 1.66 -17.08
CA GLY A 246 -10.57 0.64 -16.69
C GLY A 246 -9.38 1.18 -15.87
N ILE A 247 -9.10 2.48 -15.87
CA ILE A 247 -7.95 3.07 -15.15
C ILE A 247 -7.92 2.69 -13.67
N TYR A 248 -9.04 2.81 -12.96
CA TYR A 248 -9.13 2.43 -11.54
C TYR A 248 -8.94 0.93 -11.33
N HIS A 249 -9.41 0.09 -12.27
CA HIS A 249 -9.21 -1.36 -12.22
C HIS A 249 -7.73 -1.70 -12.45
N ILE A 250 -7.06 -1.06 -13.42
CA ILE A 250 -5.62 -1.22 -13.67
C ILE A 250 -4.82 -0.86 -12.42
N LEU A 251 -5.07 0.31 -11.83
CA LEU A 251 -4.34 0.75 -10.64
C LEU A 251 -4.64 -0.13 -9.40
N SER A 252 -5.89 -0.62 -9.24
CA SER A 252 -6.25 -1.57 -8.19
C SER A 252 -5.56 -2.93 -8.35
N LEU A 253 -5.52 -3.46 -9.57
CA LEU A 253 -4.82 -4.73 -9.85
C LEU A 253 -3.29 -4.57 -9.70
N LYS A 254 -2.72 -3.39 -10.02
CA LYS A 254 -1.30 -3.09 -9.73
C LYS A 254 -0.99 -3.22 -8.23
N GLU A 255 -1.87 -2.73 -7.35
CA GLU A 255 -1.72 -2.90 -5.91
C GLU A 255 -1.80 -4.38 -5.48
N GLN A 256 -2.66 -5.18 -6.12
CA GLN A 256 -2.74 -6.62 -5.85
C GLN A 256 -1.47 -7.36 -6.29
N VAL A 257 -0.94 -7.03 -7.47
CA VAL A 257 0.36 -7.55 -7.94
C VAL A 257 1.46 -7.19 -6.93
N ARG A 258 1.45 -5.96 -6.40
CA ARG A 258 2.41 -5.52 -5.38
C ARG A 258 2.32 -6.38 -4.12
N VAL A 259 1.12 -6.62 -3.60
CA VAL A 259 0.90 -7.49 -2.42
C VAL A 259 1.39 -8.91 -2.68
N ALA A 260 1.03 -9.52 -3.82
CA ALA A 260 1.48 -10.87 -4.17
C ALA A 260 3.01 -10.97 -4.29
N CYS A 261 3.65 -9.97 -4.90
CA CYS A 261 5.11 -9.89 -4.96
C CYS A 261 5.75 -9.74 -3.58
N GLN A 262 5.17 -8.93 -2.70
CA GLN A 262 5.67 -8.77 -1.33
C GLN A 262 5.59 -10.06 -0.54
N THR A 263 4.47 -10.79 -0.63
CA THR A 263 4.31 -12.11 -0.02
C THR A 263 5.36 -13.10 -0.53
N PHE A 264 5.64 -13.11 -1.83
CA PHE A 264 6.71 -13.94 -2.39
C PHE A 264 8.10 -13.55 -1.86
N ILE A 265 8.41 -12.26 -1.81
CA ILE A 265 9.66 -11.75 -1.24
C ILE A 265 9.78 -12.16 0.23
N GLU A 266 8.70 -12.11 1.01
CA GLU A 266 8.72 -12.48 2.41
C GLU A 266 9.17 -13.94 2.60
N GLY A 267 8.62 -14.87 1.82
CA GLY A 267 8.98 -16.28 1.87
C GLY A 267 10.36 -16.63 1.29
N LYS A 268 10.97 -15.75 0.50
CA LYS A 268 12.29 -16.00 -0.14
C LYS A 268 13.42 -15.20 0.51
N TYR A 269 13.28 -13.88 0.58
CA TYR A 269 14.32 -12.98 1.10
C TYR A 269 14.53 -13.16 2.61
N TYR A 270 13.47 -13.13 3.42
CA TYR A 270 13.60 -13.31 4.88
C TYR A 270 13.87 -14.76 5.27
N ALA A 271 13.62 -15.73 4.38
CA ALA A 271 14.11 -17.10 4.52
C ALA A 271 15.56 -17.28 4.03
N GLY A 272 16.20 -16.20 3.56
CA GLY A 272 17.54 -16.12 2.97
C GLY A 272 17.77 -17.00 1.73
N LYS A 273 16.69 -17.37 1.02
CA LYS A 273 16.72 -18.05 -0.28
C LYS A 273 16.93 -17.07 -1.44
N MET A 274 16.97 -15.77 -1.15
CA MET A 274 17.12 -14.67 -2.09
C MET A 274 17.90 -13.54 -1.42
N ASN A 275 18.84 -12.90 -2.13
CA ASN A 275 19.58 -11.75 -1.59
C ASN A 275 18.85 -10.42 -1.89
N ARG A 276 19.30 -9.32 -1.26
CA ARG A 276 18.67 -7.99 -1.39
C ARG A 276 18.59 -7.51 -2.85
N LYS A 277 19.65 -7.72 -3.63
CA LYS A 277 19.72 -7.28 -5.04
C LYS A 277 18.72 -8.06 -5.89
N GLU A 278 18.61 -9.36 -5.67
CA GLU A 278 17.61 -10.22 -6.33
C GLU A 278 16.19 -9.80 -5.98
N ALA A 279 15.92 -9.52 -4.69
CA ALA A 279 14.61 -9.08 -4.22
C ALA A 279 14.17 -7.75 -4.84
N ILE A 280 15.05 -6.76 -4.86
CA ILE A 280 14.79 -5.46 -5.51
C ILE A 280 14.54 -5.64 -7.01
N ASN A 281 15.37 -6.44 -7.69
CA ASN A 281 15.19 -6.71 -9.12
C ASN A 281 13.86 -7.44 -9.41
N TYR A 282 13.48 -8.39 -8.56
CA TYR A 282 12.19 -9.10 -8.67
C TYR A 282 11.02 -8.13 -8.55
N LEU A 283 11.00 -7.27 -7.52
CA LEU A 283 9.94 -6.28 -7.32
C LEU A 283 9.83 -5.31 -8.50
N ARG A 284 10.95 -4.79 -9.00
CA ARG A 284 10.93 -3.86 -10.15
C ARG A 284 10.43 -4.50 -11.45
N LYS A 285 10.77 -5.78 -11.65
CA LYS A 285 10.35 -6.53 -12.83
C LYS A 285 8.89 -6.95 -12.76
N LYS A 286 8.41 -7.42 -11.60
CA LYS A 286 7.09 -8.04 -11.46
C LYS A 286 6.01 -7.12 -10.91
N ALA A 287 6.34 -6.09 -10.12
CA ALA A 287 5.36 -5.25 -9.43
C ALA A 287 5.17 -3.84 -10.03
N PHE A 288 5.86 -3.51 -11.13
CA PHE A 288 5.73 -2.20 -11.80
C PHE A 288 5.99 -0.99 -10.89
N ILE A 289 6.96 -1.14 -9.97
CA ILE A 289 7.41 -0.10 -9.04
C ILE A 289 8.82 0.39 -9.37
N ASN A 290 9.14 1.61 -8.92
CA ASN A 290 10.47 2.19 -9.09
C ASN A 290 11.48 1.65 -8.06
N ILE A 291 12.74 2.08 -8.18
CA ILE A 291 13.83 1.60 -7.32
C ILE A 291 13.64 2.03 -5.86
N ALA A 292 13.24 3.28 -5.60
CA ALA A 292 13.06 3.80 -4.25
C ALA A 292 11.89 3.10 -3.53
N GLU A 293 10.79 2.85 -4.24
CA GLU A 293 9.67 2.03 -3.74
C GLU A 293 10.13 0.62 -3.41
N ALA A 294 10.90 -0.02 -4.30
CA ALA A 294 11.42 -1.37 -4.06
C ALA A 294 12.38 -1.42 -2.85
N GLU A 295 13.26 -0.44 -2.70
CA GLU A 295 14.18 -0.34 -1.58
C GLU A 295 13.46 -0.13 -0.24
N ASN A 296 12.38 0.67 -0.22
CA ASN A 296 11.56 0.88 0.96
C ASN A 296 10.81 -0.39 1.41
N PHE A 297 10.52 -1.30 0.48
CA PHE A 297 9.91 -2.60 0.83
C PHE A 297 10.90 -3.63 1.35
N ILE A 298 12.18 -3.48 1.03
CA ILE A 298 13.23 -4.35 1.54
C ILE A 298 13.92 -3.65 2.70
N VAL A 299 13.37 -3.81 3.90
CA VAL A 299 13.98 -3.34 5.15
C VAL A 299 14.81 -4.46 5.76
#